data_AF-A0A8T3R2H0-F1
#
_entry.id   AF-A0A8T3R2H0-F1
#
_cell.length_a   1.000
_cell.length_b   1.000
_cell.length_c   1.000
_cell.angle_alpha   90.00
_cell.angle_beta   90.00
_cell.angle_gamma   90.00
#
_symmetry.space_group_name_H-M   'P 1'
#
loop_
_entity.id
_entity.type
_entity.pdbx_description
1 polymer ?
#
loop_
_entity_poly.entity_id
_entity_poly.type
_entity_poly.pdbx_seq_one_letter_code
_entity_poly.pdbx_strand_id
1 'polypeptide(L)' 'MDGNRRWARQRDLPELEGHAAGVEAIRELLRHAVRRGVPVLTLYAFSRENWARSDDEVNGLFGLLEAA' A
#
# COMPACT_ATOMS: atom_id res chain seq x y z
N MET A 1 -2.45 3.05 -2.74
CA MET A 1 -3.20 4.16 -2.11
C MET A 1 -2.22 5.23 -1.66
N ASP A 2 -2.63 6.50 -1.66
CA ASP A 2 -1.79 7.60 -1.17
C ASP A 2 -1.96 7.80 0.36
N GLY A 3 -0.95 8.37 1.00
CA GLY A 3 -0.99 8.74 2.41
C GLY A 3 -0.24 7.81 3.36
N ASN A 4 0.17 6.62 2.94
CA ASN A 4 0.88 5.64 3.77
C ASN A 4 2.09 6.23 4.51
N ARG A 5 2.98 6.94 3.79
CA ARG A 5 4.15 7.61 4.39
C ARG A 5 3.75 8.69 5.40
N ARG A 6 2.71 9.49 5.09
CA ARG A 6 2.21 10.52 6.01
C ARG A 6 1.63 9.89 7.28
N TRP A 7 0.89 8.80 7.14
CA TRP A 7 0.29 8.06 8.24
C TRP A 7 1.34 7.51 9.21
N ALA A 8 2.44 6.95 8.67
CA ALA A 8 3.56 6.44 9.46
C ALA A 8 4.31 7.57 10.18
N ARG A 9 4.65 8.66 9.45
CA ARG A 9 5.35 9.82 10.01
C ARG A 9 4.57 10.50 11.14
N GLN A 10 3.23 10.55 11.05
CA GLN A 10 2.38 11.10 12.13
C GLN A 10 2.38 10.25 13.41
N ARG A 11 2.92 9.03 13.35
CA ARG A 11 2.98 8.06 14.45
C ARG A 11 4.42 7.76 14.87
N ASP A 12 5.39 8.50 14.35
CA ASP A 12 6.82 8.25 14.55
C ASP A 12 7.24 6.82 14.17
N LEU A 13 6.59 6.27 13.13
CA LEU A 13 6.86 4.93 12.60
C LEU A 13 7.69 4.97 11.31
N PRO A 14 8.44 3.89 11.00
CA PRO A 14 9.08 3.71 9.70
C PRO A 14 8.07 3.76 8.55
N GLU A 15 8.48 4.26 7.38
CA GLU A 15 7.58 4.40 6.22
C GLU A 15 6.99 3.07 5.75
N LEU A 16 7.74 1.97 5.90
CA LEU A 16 7.31 0.62 5.56
C LEU A 16 6.10 0.17 6.38
N GLU A 17 6.00 0.55 7.65
CA GLU A 17 4.82 0.28 8.51
C GLU A 17 3.56 0.94 7.94
N GLY A 18 3.70 2.15 7.39
CA GLY A 18 2.60 2.82 6.70
C GLY A 18 2.16 2.08 5.45
N HIS A 19 3.09 1.50 4.71
CA HIS A 19 2.77 0.68 3.54
C HIS A 19 2.09 -0.64 3.93
N ALA A 20 2.56 -1.31 4.99
CA ALA A 20 1.94 -2.51 5.54
C ALA A 20 0.50 -2.23 6.01
N ALA A 21 0.28 -1.13 6.74
CA ALA A 21 -1.06 -0.68 7.10
C ALA A 21 -1.95 -0.41 5.87
N GLY A 22 -1.37 0.13 4.80
CA GLY A 22 -2.04 0.30 3.51
C GLY A 22 -2.48 -1.02 2.87
N VAL A 23 -1.67 -2.09 2.97
CA VAL A 23 -2.04 -3.43 2.48
C VAL A 23 -3.24 -3.97 3.24
N GLU A 24 -3.26 -3.85 4.57
CA GLU A 24 -4.40 -4.30 5.38
C GLU A 24 -5.69 -3.53 5.05
N ALA A 25 -5.59 -2.21 4.85
CA ALA A 25 -6.72 -1.40 4.42
C ALA A 25 -7.25 -1.84 3.03
N ILE A 26 -6.36 -2.18 2.09
CA ILE A 26 -6.74 -2.71 0.78
C ILE A 26 -7.43 -4.07 0.93
N ARG A 27 -6.93 -4.96 1.78
CA ARG A 27 -7.55 -6.28 2.05
C ARG A 27 -8.99 -6.11 2.55
N GLU A 28 -9.24 -5.17 3.46
CA GLU A 28 -10.59 -4.86 3.92
C GLU A 28 -11.48 -4.30 2.80
N LEU A 29 -10.96 -3.34 2.03
CA LEU A 29 -11.66 -2.73 0.91
C LEU A 29 -12.05 -3.77 -0.15
N LEU A 30 -11.16 -4.71 -0.48
CA LEU A 30 -11.43 -5.81 -1.41
C LEU A 30 -12.56 -6.71 -0.91
N ARG A 31 -12.54 -7.11 0.37
CA ARG A 31 -13.64 -7.89 0.97
C ARG A 31 -14.98 -7.17 0.83
N HIS A 32 -14.98 -5.84 0.98
CA HIS A 32 -16.17 -5.03 0.88
C HIS A 32 -16.65 -4.86 -0.57
N ALA A 33 -15.73 -4.70 -1.51
CA ALA A 33 -16.01 -4.63 -2.95
C ALA A 33 -16.66 -5.91 -3.45
N VAL A 34 -16.13 -7.08 -3.04
CA VAL A 34 -16.69 -8.40 -3.36
C VAL A 34 -18.12 -8.53 -2.83
N ARG A 35 -18.35 -8.20 -1.55
CA ARG A 35 -19.70 -8.26 -0.96
C ARG A 35 -20.72 -7.37 -1.67
N ARG A 36 -20.28 -6.29 -2.31
CA ARG A 36 -21.13 -5.36 -3.05
C ARG A 36 -21.27 -5.70 -4.54
N GLY A 37 -20.64 -6.78 -5.01
CA GLY A 37 -20.68 -7.17 -6.41
C GLY A 37 -19.96 -6.21 -7.34
N VAL A 38 -18.92 -5.51 -6.86
CA VAL A 38 -18.09 -4.65 -7.72
C VAL A 38 -17.32 -5.55 -8.69
N PRO A 39 -17.54 -5.45 -10.01
CA PRO A 39 -17.00 -6.42 -10.96
C PRO A 39 -15.51 -6.20 -11.28
N VAL A 40 -15.04 -4.96 -11.18
CA VAL A 40 -13.66 -4.58 -11.49
C VAL A 40 -13.19 -3.51 -10.51
N LEU A 41 -11.97 -3.69 -9.97
CA LEU A 41 -11.27 -2.69 -9.17
C LEU A 41 -9.84 -2.57 -9.68
N THR A 42 -9.41 -1.34 -9.98
CA THR A 42 -8.02 -1.05 -10.35
C THR A 42 -7.35 -0.30 -9.21
N LEU A 43 -6.27 -0.87 -8.69
CA LEU A 43 -5.51 -0.31 -7.57
C LEU A 43 -4.17 0.23 -8.07
N TYR A 44 -3.89 1.50 -7.77
CA TYR A 44 -2.58 2.06 -8.07
C TYR A 44 -1.61 1.78 -6.93
N ALA A 45 -0.83 0.71 -7.09
CA ALA A 45 0.12 0.20 -6.09
C ALA A 45 1.52 0.81 -6.25
N PHE A 46 1.99 1.00 -7.49
CA PHE A 46 3.32 1.51 -7.80
C PHE A 46 3.31 2.32 -9.10
N SER A 47 4.03 3.45 -9.11
CA SER A 47 4.17 4.37 -10.26
C SER A 47 5.63 4.45 -10.72
N ARG A 48 5.86 5.01 -11.92
CA ARG A 48 7.24 5.23 -12.42
C ARG A 48 8.00 6.19 -11.51
N GLU A 49 7.31 7.18 -10.96
CA GLU A 49 7.88 8.18 -10.07
C GLU A 49 8.26 7.59 -8.70
N ASN A 50 7.78 6.38 -8.35
CA ASN A 50 8.18 5.71 -7.12
C ASN A 50 9.57 5.08 -7.19
N TRP A 51 10.16 4.95 -8.39
CA TRP A 51 11.57 4.59 -8.53
C TRP A 51 12.54 5.64 -7.99
N ALA A 52 12.09 6.89 -7.81
CA ALA A 52 12.92 7.95 -7.22
C ALA A 52 13.00 7.88 -5.68
N ARG A 53 12.40 6.88 -5.05
CA ARG A 53 12.47 6.63 -3.60
C ARG A 53 13.73 5.85 -3.24
N SER A 54 14.01 5.65 -1.96
CA SER A 54 15.16 4.85 -1.54
C SER A 54 14.98 3.38 -1.92
N ASP A 55 16.10 2.70 -2.21
CA ASP A 55 16.11 1.27 -2.55
C ASP A 55 15.47 0.43 -1.44
N ASP A 56 15.71 0.77 -0.17
CA ASP A 56 15.08 0.10 0.98
C ASP A 56 13.55 0.21 0.95
N GLU A 57 13.01 1.39 0.60
CA GLU A 57 11.56 1.58 0.50
C GLU A 57 10.99 0.81 -0.69
N VAL A 58 11.66 0.84 -1.83
CA VAL A 58 11.24 0.12 -3.04
C VAL A 58 11.24 -1.39 -2.79
N ASN A 59 12.35 -1.94 -2.26
CA ASN A 59 12.47 -3.36 -1.96
C ASN A 59 11.43 -3.80 -0.92
N GLY A 60 11.22 -2.99 0.13
CA GLY A 60 10.18 -3.26 1.13
C GLY A 60 8.77 -3.25 0.54
N LEU A 61 8.47 -2.32 -0.36
CA LEU A 61 7.19 -2.27 -1.09
C LEU A 61 6.96 -3.52 -1.93
N PHE A 62 7.96 -3.97 -2.69
CA PHE A 62 7.84 -5.20 -3.49
C PHE A 62 7.68 -6.44 -2.61
N GLY A 63 8.41 -6.54 -1.50
CA GLY A 63 8.23 -7.64 -0.54
C GLY A 63 6.81 -7.69 0.05
N LEU A 64 6.20 -6.54 0.33
CA LEU A 64 4.80 -6.47 0.76
C LEU A 64 3.83 -6.91 -0.33
N LEU A 65 4.10 -6.60 -1.60
CA LEU A 65 3.26 -7.01 -2.73
C LEU A 65 3.36 -8.51 -3.02
N GLU A 66 4.53 -9.12 -2.84
CA GLU A 66 4.72 -10.57 -2.99
C GLU A 66 4.01 -11.36 -1.88
N ALA A 67 3.93 -10.80 -0.68
CA ALA A 67 3.27 -11.41 0.47
C ALA A 67 1.75 -11.12 0.56
N ALA A 68 1.22 -10.25 -0.30
CA ALA A 68 -0.16 -9.76 -0.25
C ALA A 68 -1.18 -10.79 -0.74
#